data_AF-A0A3M1SK25-F1
#
_entry.id   AF-A0A3M1SK25-F1
#
_cell.length_a   1.000
_cell.length_b   1.000
_cell.length_c   1.000
_cell.angle_alpha   90.00
_cell.angle_beta   90.00
_cell.angle_gamma   90.00
#
_symmetry.space_group_name_H-M   'P 1'
#
loop_
_entity.id
_entity.type
_entity.pdbx_description
1 polymer ?
#
loop_
_entity_poly.entity_id
_entity_poly.type
_entity_poly.pdbx_seq_one_letter_code
_entity_poly.pdbx_strand_id
1 'polypeptide(L)'
;MFFFLTVSLFGLQSDSCIVNKKSNDEMIKFGSDKFTSLAVFFKKEATREQIDAFYKDVISVSCPDDSEQALPEGVALRYQIRNGGYEGVGITFAKDATLEQREQLKRAIESSPIVYKVFENVVPNEIKLE
;
A
#
# COMPACT_ATOMS: atom_id res chain seq x y z
N MET A 1 34.52 6.90 -39.18
CA MET A 1 34.44 5.59 -38.52
C MET A 1 34.35 5.87 -37.02
N PHE A 2 33.14 5.88 -36.45
CA PHE A 2 32.89 6.20 -35.04
C PHE A 2 32.56 4.91 -34.28
N PHE A 3 33.31 4.63 -33.22
CA PHE A 3 33.06 3.51 -32.29
C PHE A 3 32.00 3.93 -31.26
N PHE A 4 30.90 3.19 -31.17
CA PHE A 4 30.00 3.23 -30.02
C PHE A 4 30.30 2.02 -29.13
N LEU A 5 30.84 2.27 -27.93
CA LEU A 5 30.96 1.27 -26.88
C LEU A 5 29.81 1.50 -25.91
N THR A 6 28.79 0.65 -25.95
CA THR A 6 27.75 0.59 -24.91
C THR A 6 27.79 -0.80 -24.29
N VAL A 7 28.41 -0.90 -23.12
CA VAL A 7 28.32 -2.10 -22.28
C VAL A 7 27.24 -1.79 -21.25
N SER A 8 26.03 -2.26 -21.52
CA SER A 8 24.91 -2.19 -20.58
C SER A 8 25.13 -3.20 -19.46
N LEU A 9 25.32 -2.67 -18.24
CA LEU A 9 25.34 -3.41 -17.00
C LEU A 9 23.93 -3.96 -16.73
N PHE A 10 23.71 -5.26 -16.96
CA PHE A 10 22.51 -5.93 -16.46
C PHE A 10 22.69 -6.22 -14.97
N GLY A 11 22.14 -5.35 -14.13
CA GLY A 11 21.94 -5.64 -12.71
C GLY A 11 20.87 -6.71 -12.57
N LEU A 12 21.26 -7.89 -12.08
CA LEU A 12 20.34 -8.95 -11.65
C LEU A 12 19.64 -8.49 -10.37
N GLN A 13 18.43 -7.94 -10.49
CA GLN A 13 17.51 -7.83 -9.36
C GLN A 13 16.88 -9.20 -9.14
N SER A 14 17.13 -9.78 -7.96
CA SER A 14 16.54 -11.05 -7.54
C SER A 14 15.25 -10.72 -6.78
N ASP A 15 14.12 -10.78 -7.49
CA ASP A 15 12.79 -10.60 -6.89
C ASP A 15 12.39 -11.87 -6.12
N SER A 16 12.98 -12.07 -4.94
CA SER A 16 12.48 -13.10 -4.03
C SER A 16 11.26 -12.55 -3.29
N CYS A 17 10.06 -13.01 -3.64
CA CYS A 17 8.86 -12.76 -2.86
C CYS A 17 9.02 -13.44 -1.50
N ILE A 18 9.30 -12.67 -0.45
CA ILE A 18 9.19 -13.17 0.92
C ILE A 18 7.71 -13.33 1.22
N VAL A 19 7.20 -14.55 1.04
CA VAL A 19 5.89 -14.95 1.52
C VAL A 19 5.94 -14.90 3.05
N ASN A 20 5.50 -13.78 3.63
CA ASN A 20 5.24 -13.70 5.07
C ASN A 20 4.11 -14.68 5.39
N LYS A 21 4.51 -15.88 5.83
CA LYS A 21 3.61 -16.98 6.16
C LYS A 21 2.68 -16.57 7.31
N LYS A 22 1.42 -16.31 6.95
CA LYS A 22 0.20 -16.28 7.79
C LYS A 22 0.45 -16.04 9.29
N SER A 23 0.38 -14.78 9.72
CA SER A 23 -0.15 -14.51 11.06
C SER A 23 -1.66 -14.77 10.98
N ASN A 24 -2.17 -15.66 11.83
CA ASN A 24 -3.58 -16.05 11.92
C ASN A 24 -4.55 -14.90 11.58
N ASP A 25 -5.49 -15.18 10.67
CA ASP A 25 -6.72 -14.42 10.44
C ASP A 25 -7.63 -14.47 11.68
N GLU A 26 -7.13 -14.06 12.84
CA GLU A 26 -8.01 -13.32 13.71
C GLU A 26 -8.29 -12.02 12.96
N MET A 27 -9.55 -11.80 12.57
CA MET A 27 -10.04 -10.46 12.30
C MET A 27 -9.90 -9.67 13.60
N ILE A 28 -8.68 -9.27 13.95
CA ILE A 28 -8.44 -8.30 14.99
C ILE A 28 -9.23 -7.11 14.52
N LYS A 29 -10.27 -6.77 15.29
CA LYS A 29 -11.01 -5.53 15.15
C LYS A 29 -9.99 -4.41 15.42
N PHE A 30 -9.20 -4.06 14.41
CA PHE A 30 -8.36 -2.88 14.41
C PHE A 30 -9.35 -1.72 14.31
N GLY A 31 -9.88 -1.36 15.48
CA GLY A 31 -10.71 -0.20 15.63
C GLY A 31 -9.97 0.98 15.04
N SER A 32 -10.71 1.83 14.34
CA SER A 32 -10.26 3.10 13.80
C SER A 32 -9.78 4.09 14.88
N ASP A 33 -9.72 3.66 16.14
CA ASP A 33 -9.11 4.30 17.31
C ASP A 33 -7.62 4.00 17.49
N LYS A 34 -7.03 3.13 16.65
CA LYS A 34 -5.59 2.86 16.68
C LYS A 34 -4.84 3.76 15.70
N PHE A 35 -3.63 4.13 16.10
CA PHE A 35 -2.70 4.87 15.27
C PHE A 35 -2.36 4.08 14.00
N THR A 36 -2.38 4.75 12.86
CA THR A 36 -1.99 4.19 11.57
C THR A 36 -0.93 5.08 10.91
N SER A 37 0.00 4.46 10.19
CA SER A 37 1.05 5.20 9.49
C SER A 37 0.48 6.03 8.35
N LEU A 38 -0.38 5.43 7.51
CA LEU A 38 -1.12 6.13 6.45
C LEU A 38 -2.60 5.80 6.54
N ALA A 39 -3.46 6.82 6.55
CA ALA A 39 -4.90 6.68 6.32
C ALA A 39 -5.22 7.27 4.94
N VAL A 40 -5.66 6.42 4.02
CA VAL A 40 -5.95 6.77 2.64
C VAL A 40 -7.46 6.69 2.45
N PHE A 41 -8.09 7.77 2.00
CA PHE A 41 -9.51 7.79 1.66
C PHE A 41 -9.69 7.90 0.16
N PHE A 42 -10.61 7.11 -0.37
CA PHE A 42 -11.00 7.14 -1.77
C PHE A 42 -12.05 8.23 -2.02
N LYS A 43 -12.14 8.71 -3.25
CA LYS A 43 -13.24 9.59 -3.69
C LYS A 43 -14.58 8.88 -3.53
N LYS A 44 -15.65 9.62 -3.20
CA LYS A 44 -16.99 9.05 -2.94
C LYS A 44 -17.57 8.34 -4.16
N GLU A 45 -17.20 8.78 -5.34
CA GLU A 45 -17.61 8.25 -6.62
C GLU A 45 -16.77 7.05 -7.10
N ALA A 46 -15.72 6.67 -6.37
CA ALA A 46 -14.88 5.53 -6.74
C ALA A 46 -15.71 4.24 -6.70
N THR A 47 -15.72 3.49 -7.80
CA THR A 47 -16.47 2.24 -7.88
C THR A 47 -15.75 1.12 -7.14
N ARG A 48 -16.48 0.03 -6.86
CA ARG A 48 -15.89 -1.13 -6.21
C ARG A 48 -14.74 -1.71 -7.04
N GLU A 49 -14.92 -1.78 -8.35
CA GLU A 49 -13.93 -2.30 -9.31
C GLU A 49 -12.66 -1.44 -9.32
N GLN A 50 -12.81 -0.12 -9.23
CA GLN A 50 -11.68 0.80 -9.15
C GLN A 50 -10.91 0.66 -7.84
N ILE A 51 -11.62 0.50 -6.72
CA ILE A 51 -11.01 0.25 -5.41
C ILE A 51 -10.29 -1.10 -5.41
N ASP A 52 -10.90 -2.14 -5.98
CA ASP A 52 -10.28 -3.47 -6.09
C ASP A 52 -9.03 -3.44 -6.99
N ALA A 53 -9.06 -2.67 -8.09
CA ALA A 53 -7.88 -2.43 -8.93
C ALA A 53 -6.78 -1.68 -8.17
N PHE A 54 -7.12 -0.65 -7.40
CA PHE A 54 -6.15 0.02 -6.53
C PHE A 54 -5.52 -0.95 -5.53
N TYR A 55 -6.32 -1.82 -4.91
CA TYR A 55 -5.80 -2.84 -4.01
C TYR A 55 -4.78 -3.72 -4.70
N LYS A 56 -5.13 -4.23 -5.88
CA LYS A 56 -4.29 -5.13 -6.66
C LYS A 56 -2.99 -4.47 -7.16
N ASP A 57 -3.09 -3.25 -7.67
CA ASP A 57 -2.02 -2.63 -8.46
C ASP A 57 -1.11 -1.71 -7.63
N VAL A 58 -1.59 -1.22 -6.49
CA VAL A 58 -0.85 -0.23 -5.66
C VAL A 58 -0.42 -0.81 -4.32
N ILE A 59 -1.28 -1.60 -3.67
CA ILE A 59 -1.06 -2.03 -2.27
C ILE A 59 -1.03 -3.55 -2.09
N SER A 60 -0.78 -4.26 -3.20
CA SER A 60 -0.51 -5.68 -3.25
C SER A 60 0.65 -5.94 -4.20
N VAL A 61 1.39 -7.01 -3.93
CA VAL A 61 2.42 -7.53 -4.83
C VAL A 61 1.97 -8.89 -5.34
N SER A 62 2.00 -9.06 -6.67
CA SER A 62 1.71 -10.36 -7.29
C SER A 62 2.82 -11.35 -6.97
N CYS A 63 2.46 -12.49 -6.38
CA CYS A 63 3.39 -13.60 -6.22
C CYS A 63 3.41 -14.45 -7.50
N PRO A 64 4.59 -14.93 -7.95
CA PRO A 64 4.73 -15.70 -9.18
C PRO A 64 3.96 -17.03 -9.19
N ASP A 65 3.59 -17.54 -8.02
CA ASP A 65 2.89 -18.83 -7.86
C ASP A 65 1.36 -18.71 -7.79
N ASP A 66 0.77 -17.59 -8.20
CA ASP A 66 -0.69 -17.32 -8.14
C ASP A 66 -1.28 -17.45 -6.71
N SER A 67 -0.43 -17.39 -5.69
CA SER A 67 -0.82 -17.46 -4.29
C SER A 67 -1.32 -16.10 -3.77
N GLU A 68 -1.94 -16.14 -2.59
CA GLU A 68 -2.51 -15.00 -1.86
C GLU A 68 -1.66 -13.73 -2.00
N GLN A 69 -2.29 -12.59 -2.35
CA GLN A 69 -1.59 -11.33 -2.60
C GLN A 69 -0.73 -10.94 -1.39
N ALA A 70 0.57 -10.73 -1.61
CA ALA A 70 1.47 -10.28 -0.58
C ALA A 70 1.35 -8.77 -0.36
N LEU A 71 1.70 -8.31 0.85
CA LEU A 71 1.84 -6.89 1.14
C LEU A 71 3.13 -6.35 0.51
N PRO A 72 3.15 -5.08 0.05
CA PRO A 72 4.38 -4.42 -0.39
C PRO A 72 5.47 -4.43 0.68
N GLU A 73 6.72 -4.37 0.25
CA GLU A 73 7.85 -4.28 1.18
C GLU A 73 7.69 -3.10 2.16
N GLY A 74 8.09 -3.33 3.41
CA GLY A 74 7.96 -2.34 4.47
C GLY A 74 6.53 -2.16 5.01
N VAL A 75 5.52 -2.85 4.47
CA VAL A 75 4.15 -2.86 5.03
C VAL A 75 3.98 -4.04 5.98
N ALA A 76 3.60 -3.74 7.23
CA ALA A 76 3.30 -4.77 8.23
C ALA A 76 1.81 -5.13 8.28
N LEU A 77 0.94 -4.16 8.03
CA LEU A 77 -0.50 -4.36 8.12
C LEU A 77 -1.25 -3.42 7.17
N ARG A 78 -2.35 -3.95 6.64
CA ARG A 78 -3.36 -3.24 5.86
C ARG A 78 -4.74 -3.57 6.42
N TYR A 79 -5.62 -2.59 6.56
CA TYR A 79 -7.01 -2.81 6.97
C TYR A 79 -7.96 -1.77 6.37
N GLN A 80 -9.23 -2.12 6.23
CA GLN A 80 -10.24 -1.20 5.70
C GLN A 80 -10.63 -0.16 6.75
N ILE A 81 -10.82 1.10 6.32
CA ILE A 81 -11.34 2.18 7.16
C ILE A 81 -12.58 2.81 6.50
N ARG A 82 -13.47 3.35 7.33
CA ARG A 82 -14.64 4.12 6.90
C ARG A 82 -14.82 5.31 7.81
N ASN A 83 -15.00 6.51 7.24
CA ASN A 83 -15.23 7.73 8.02
C ASN A 83 -16.00 8.74 7.15
N GLY A 84 -17.04 9.39 7.70
CA GLY A 84 -17.77 10.47 7.01
C GLY A 84 -18.38 10.07 5.65
N GLY A 85 -18.74 8.80 5.48
CA GLY A 85 -19.24 8.27 4.19
C GLY A 85 -18.15 8.00 3.14
N TYR A 86 -16.87 8.20 3.48
CA TYR A 86 -15.74 7.79 2.66
C TYR A 86 -15.30 6.37 3.02
N GLU A 87 -14.93 5.58 2.00
CA GLU A 87 -14.20 4.32 2.14
C GLU A 87 -12.70 4.59 2.02
N GLY A 88 -11.89 3.78 2.71
CA GLY A 88 -10.45 3.93 2.67
C GLY A 88 -9.68 2.70 3.12
N VAL A 89 -8.36 2.86 3.18
CA VAL A 89 -7.42 1.88 3.70
C VAL A 89 -6.48 2.51 4.74
N GLY A 90 -6.31 1.82 5.86
CA GLY A 90 -5.26 2.07 6.84
C GLY A 90 -4.06 1.19 6.56
N ILE A 91 -2.87 1.79 6.57
CA ILE A 91 -1.59 1.11 6.37
C ILE A 91 -0.72 1.37 7.59
N THR A 92 -0.08 0.31 8.10
CA THR A 92 0.96 0.39 9.12
C THR A 92 2.26 -0.14 8.55
N PHE A 93 3.31 0.68 8.61
CA PHE A 93 4.64 0.26 8.18
C PHE A 93 5.30 -0.64 9.23
N ALA A 94 6.10 -1.58 8.76
CA ALA A 94 6.99 -2.37 9.61
C ALA A 94 7.97 -1.46 10.35
N LYS A 95 8.41 -1.89 11.54
CA LYS A 95 9.30 -1.12 12.40
C LYS A 95 10.64 -0.80 11.72
N ASP A 96 11.09 -1.71 10.87
CA ASP A 96 12.32 -1.67 10.08
C ASP A 96 12.12 -1.19 8.64
N ALA A 97 10.90 -0.79 8.25
CA ALA A 97 10.64 -0.24 6.92
C ALA A 97 11.47 1.01 6.65
N THR A 98 12.23 1.01 5.55
CA THR A 98 13.13 2.10 5.19
C THR A 98 12.35 3.35 4.76
N LEU A 99 13.00 4.52 4.82
CA LEU A 99 12.39 5.75 4.32
C LEU A 99 12.03 5.63 2.84
N GLU A 100 12.89 5.00 2.03
CA GLU A 100 12.66 4.81 0.61
C GLU A 100 11.41 3.95 0.33
N GLN A 101 11.24 2.84 1.04
CA GLN A 101 10.05 1.99 0.92
C GLN A 101 8.77 2.74 1.27
N ARG A 102 8.79 3.51 2.37
CA ARG A 102 7.64 4.32 2.82
C ARG A 102 7.26 5.38 1.79
N GLU A 103 8.25 6.11 1.30
CA GLU A 103 8.06 7.18 0.32
C GLU A 103 7.66 6.64 -1.06
N GLN A 104 8.18 5.48 -1.47
CA GLN A 104 7.78 4.83 -2.71
C GLN A 104 6.30 4.43 -2.67
N LEU A 105 5.86 3.78 -1.59
CA LEU A 105 4.45 3.41 -1.44
C LEU A 105 3.55 4.64 -1.37
N LYS A 106 3.95 5.66 -0.60
CA LYS A 106 3.20 6.90 -0.49
C LYS A 106 3.03 7.58 -1.86
N ARG A 107 4.10 7.70 -2.65
CA ARG A 107 4.02 8.25 -4.02
C ARG A 107 3.09 7.43 -4.91
N ALA A 108 3.17 6.11 -4.85
CA ALA A 108 2.28 5.23 -5.61
C ALA A 108 0.80 5.47 -5.24
N ILE A 109 0.50 5.56 -3.93
CA ILE A 109 -0.84 5.89 -3.42
C ILE A 109 -1.30 7.27 -3.93
N GLU A 110 -0.49 8.31 -3.74
CA GLU A 110 -0.85 9.70 -4.08
C GLU A 110 -1.02 9.91 -5.59
N SER A 111 -0.36 9.11 -6.42
CA SER A 111 -0.54 9.12 -7.87
C SER A 111 -1.85 8.50 -8.36
N SER A 112 -2.58 7.79 -7.49
CA SER A 112 -3.82 7.13 -7.88
C SER A 112 -4.96 8.14 -8.08
N PRO A 113 -5.69 8.08 -9.22
CA PRO A 113 -6.75 9.04 -9.52
C PRO A 113 -7.99 8.88 -8.64
N ILE A 114 -8.13 7.77 -7.92
CA ILE A 114 -9.28 7.50 -7.04
C ILE A 114 -9.03 7.92 -5.59
N VAL A 115 -7.79 8.29 -5.25
CA VAL A 115 -7.45 8.77 -3.92
C VAL A 115 -7.97 10.20 -3.77
N TYR A 116 -8.72 10.43 -2.69
CA TYR A 116 -9.20 11.75 -2.30
C TYR A 116 -8.17 12.44 -1.41
N LYS A 117 -7.72 11.74 -0.37
CA LYS A 117 -6.80 12.32 0.62
C LYS A 117 -5.99 11.24 1.33
N VAL A 118 -4.74 11.60 1.64
CA VAL A 118 -3.83 10.79 2.46
C VAL A 118 -3.51 11.57 3.72
N PHE A 119 -3.53 10.89 4.86
CA PHE A 119 -3.12 11.41 6.16
C PHE A 119 -2.03 10.54 6.73
N GLU A 120 -1.05 11.16 7.36
CA GLU A 120 0.10 10.47 7.94
C GLU A 120 0.06 10.52 9.47
N ASN A 121 0.41 9.41 10.11
CA ASN A 121 0.59 9.34 11.56
C ASN A 121 -0.67 9.79 12.33
N VAL A 122 -1.82 9.21 11.97
CA VAL A 122 -3.14 9.62 12.45
C VAL A 122 -3.92 8.45 13.05
N VAL A 123 -4.91 8.79 13.87
CA VAL A 123 -5.98 7.88 14.27
C VAL A 123 -7.17 8.12 13.33
N PRO A 124 -7.60 7.13 12.51
CA PRO A 124 -8.62 7.36 11.47
C PRO A 124 -9.94 7.97 11.96
N ASN A 125 -10.38 7.68 13.19
CA ASN A 125 -11.60 8.25 13.77
C ASN A 125 -11.49 9.73 14.16
N GLU A 126 -10.27 10.25 14.35
CA GLU A 126 -10.05 11.67 14.68
C GLU A 126 -10.06 12.56 13.44
N ILE A 127 -10.00 11.95 12.25
CA ILE A 127 -9.98 12.65 10.98
C ILE A 127 -11.37 13.23 10.71
N LYS A 128 -11.41 14.52 10.38
CA LYS A 128 -12.62 15.18 9.88
C LYS A 128 -12.51 15.29 8.37
N LEU A 129 -13.39 14.57 7.68
CA LEU A 129 -13.56 14.63 6.23
C LEU A 129 -14.81 15.45 5.93
N GLU A 130 -14.67 16.42 5.04
CA GLU A 130 -15.77 17.24 4.53
C GLU A 130 -16.24 16.72 3.17
#